data_AF-A0A6J1V438-F1
#
_entry.id   AF-A0A6J1V438-F1
#
_cell.length_a   1.000
_cell.length_b   1.000
_cell.length_c   1.000
_cell.angle_alpha   90.00
_cell.angle_beta   90.00
_cell.angle_gamma   90.00
#
_symmetry.space_group_name_H-M   'P 1'
#
loop_
_entity.id
_entity.type
_entity.pdbx_description
1 polymer ?
#
loop_
_entity_poly.entity_id
_entity_poly.type
_entity_poly.pdbx_seq_one_letter_code
_entity_poly.pdbx_strand_id
1 'polypeptide(L)'
;MIDSDILGATVKRASSRALTRNVGLLKRMQDKVTEINPEQKLTFLHCIIHQEVLCRSVLKMNHVVDVVTKTVNFIRARALNHRQFVALLEENESEHRDISYHTNVRWLSLGKVLKVFWDLREEIWQFCENKGNDIPQLSDADWLADLSFAVDVTSLMNDLNVKLQCKGLFVHEMYNAVKAFMRKLQLLSSQMGNNILTHMY
;
A
#
# COMPACT_ATOMS: atom_id res chain seq x y z
N MET A 1 -33.75 18.87 16.99
CA MET A 1 -33.33 19.79 15.91
C MET A 1 -31.82 19.77 15.90
N ILE A 2 -31.23 18.85 15.14
CA ILE A 2 -29.77 18.73 14.98
C ILE A 2 -29.54 18.86 13.48
N ASP A 3 -29.23 20.08 13.04
CA ASP A 3 -28.72 20.31 11.69
C ASP A 3 -27.25 19.90 11.67
N SER A 4 -26.94 18.85 10.92
CA SER A 4 -25.59 18.37 10.67
C SER A 4 -25.29 18.45 9.17
N ASP A 5 -25.12 19.68 8.68
CA ASP A 5 -24.65 19.92 7.31
C ASP A 5 -23.12 19.80 7.25
N ILE A 6 -22.63 18.56 7.09
CA ILE A 6 -21.24 18.31 6.70
C ILE A 6 -21.19 18.25 5.16
N LEU A 7 -20.93 19.39 4.53
CA LEU A 7 -20.72 19.46 3.09
C LEU A 7 -19.30 18.97 2.74
N GLY A 8 -19.15 17.68 2.43
CA GLY A 8 -17.90 17.10 1.94
C GLY A 8 -17.71 17.36 0.44
N ALA A 9 -16.79 18.25 0.05
CA ALA A 9 -16.42 18.46 -1.35
C ALA A 9 -15.17 17.63 -1.72
N THR A 10 -15.31 16.70 -2.68
CA THR A 10 -14.18 15.94 -3.25
C THR A 10 -13.63 16.65 -4.48
N VAL A 11 -12.37 17.12 -4.43
CA VAL A 11 -11.69 17.74 -5.59
C VAL A 11 -10.72 16.74 -6.23
N LYS A 12 -11.04 16.29 -7.46
CA LYS A 12 -10.09 15.60 -8.33
C LYS A 12 -9.08 16.64 -8.86
N ARG A 13 -7.79 16.52 -8.54
CA ARG A 13 -6.76 17.33 -9.21
C ARG A 13 -6.55 16.80 -10.63
N ALA A 14 -6.86 17.62 -11.63
CA ALA A 14 -6.27 17.49 -12.96
C ALA A 14 -4.76 17.81 -12.88
N SER A 15 -3.99 17.13 -13.73
CA SER A 15 -2.52 17.16 -13.76
C SER A 15 -1.97 18.59 -13.77
N SER A 16 -1.04 18.85 -12.87
CA SER A 16 -0.37 20.13 -12.68
C SER A 16 0.62 20.42 -13.81
N ARG A 17 0.14 20.95 -14.93
CA ARG A 17 0.96 21.64 -15.94
C ARG A 17 0.08 22.47 -16.88
N ALA A 18 -0.55 23.52 -16.35
CA ALA A 18 -0.80 24.80 -17.03
C ALA A 18 -1.59 25.75 -16.12
N LEU A 19 -1.36 27.05 -16.30
CA LEU A 19 -2.01 28.23 -15.70
C LEU A 19 -1.52 28.73 -14.32
N THR A 20 -0.48 29.56 -14.43
CA THR A 20 -0.36 30.93 -13.88
C THR A 20 -1.52 31.52 -13.07
N ARG A 21 -1.16 32.14 -11.92
CA ARG A 21 -1.94 33.06 -11.05
C ARG A 21 -3.39 32.64 -10.78
N ASN A 22 -3.68 31.89 -9.73
CA ASN A 22 -4.99 31.95 -9.05
C ASN A 22 -5.00 31.15 -7.74
N VAL A 23 -5.54 31.77 -6.69
CA VAL A 23 -5.86 31.15 -5.40
C VAL A 23 -6.67 29.88 -5.65
N GLY A 24 -6.13 28.71 -5.30
CA GLY A 24 -6.69 27.40 -5.68
C GLY A 24 -8.11 27.16 -5.15
N LEU A 25 -8.88 26.29 -5.83
CA LEU A 25 -10.29 25.97 -5.52
C LEU A 25 -10.55 25.71 -4.03
N LEU A 26 -9.66 24.97 -3.36
CA LEU A 26 -9.74 24.69 -1.91
C LEU A 26 -9.73 25.97 -1.09
N LYS A 27 -8.85 26.92 -1.43
CA LYS A 27 -8.79 28.21 -0.72
C LYS A 27 -10.02 29.07 -1.01
N ARG A 28 -10.55 29.07 -2.25
CA ARG A 28 -11.83 29.75 -2.54
C ARG A 28 -13.01 29.16 -1.77
N MET A 29 -13.05 27.84 -1.60
CA MET A 29 -14.06 27.16 -0.77
C MET A 29 -13.90 27.52 0.71
N GLN A 30 -12.67 27.53 1.22
CA GLN A 30 -12.36 27.96 2.58
C GLN A 30 -12.80 29.40 2.82
N ASP A 31 -12.41 30.33 1.94
CA ASP A 31 -12.74 31.74 2.04
C ASP A 31 -14.27 31.95 2.07
N LYS A 32 -15.01 31.23 1.21
CA LYS A 32 -16.47 31.33 1.14
C LYS A 32 -17.19 30.77 2.38
N VAL A 33 -16.69 29.68 2.96
CA VAL A 33 -17.27 29.14 4.20
C VAL A 33 -16.95 30.05 5.38
N THR A 34 -15.74 30.60 5.45
CA THR A 34 -15.37 31.58 6.48
C THR A 34 -16.22 32.85 6.41
N GLU A 35 -16.61 33.30 5.20
CA GLU A 35 -17.55 34.44 5.03
C GLU A 35 -18.95 34.15 5.60
N ILE A 36 -19.43 32.90 5.49
CA ILE A 36 -20.79 32.52 5.93
C ILE A 36 -20.82 32.16 7.41
N ASN A 37 -19.79 31.44 7.87
CA ASN A 37 -19.63 31.05 9.26
C ASN A 37 -18.12 31.02 9.61
N PRO A 38 -17.61 32.07 10.29
CA PRO A 38 -16.19 32.19 10.63
C PRO A 38 -15.65 31.06 11.51
N GLU A 39 -16.51 30.40 12.29
CA GLU A 39 -16.12 29.30 13.17
C GLU A 39 -16.10 27.94 12.45
N GLN A 40 -16.70 27.85 11.25
CA GLN A 40 -16.77 26.61 10.48
C GLN A 40 -15.42 26.30 9.82
N LYS A 41 -14.70 25.34 10.39
CA LYS A 41 -13.43 24.85 9.82
C LYS A 41 -13.68 23.79 8.75
N LEU A 42 -13.38 24.13 7.49
CA LEU A 42 -13.39 23.17 6.39
C LEU A 42 -12.19 22.21 6.53
N THR A 43 -12.47 20.91 6.54
CA THR A 43 -11.43 19.87 6.49
C THR A 43 -11.36 19.32 5.07
N PHE A 44 -10.25 19.63 4.38
CA PHE A 44 -10.00 19.07 3.06
C PHE A 44 -9.41 17.67 3.18
N LEU A 45 -10.19 16.67 2.78
CA LEU A 45 -9.69 15.31 2.65
C LEU A 45 -8.97 15.21 1.31
N HIS A 46 -7.63 15.21 1.35
CA HIS A 46 -6.85 14.79 0.19
C HIS A 46 -7.22 13.34 -0.14
N CYS A 47 -7.35 13.02 -1.44
CA CYS A 47 -7.67 11.66 -1.86
C CYS A 47 -6.59 10.71 -1.29
N ILE A 48 -7.00 9.83 -0.38
CA ILE A 48 -6.11 8.86 0.29
C ILE A 48 -5.40 7.97 -0.74
N ILE A 49 -6.01 7.77 -1.91
CA ILE A 49 -5.44 7.09 -3.08
C ILE A 49 -4.17 7.80 -3.59
N HIS A 50 -4.13 9.13 -3.57
CA HIS A 50 -2.92 9.89 -3.94
C HIS A 50 -1.86 9.91 -2.82
N GLN A 51 -2.27 9.72 -1.56
CA GLN A 51 -1.36 9.64 -0.41
C GLN A 51 -0.59 8.31 -0.36
N GLU A 52 -1.03 7.27 -1.08
CA GLU A 52 -0.31 5.98 -1.16
C GLU A 52 1.14 6.14 -1.66
N VAL A 53 1.37 7.05 -2.61
CA VAL A 53 2.72 7.38 -3.11
C VAL A 53 3.58 8.03 -2.02
N LEU A 54 2.97 8.82 -1.15
CA LEU A 54 3.65 9.46 -0.02
C LEU A 54 3.97 8.44 1.09
N CYS A 55 3.09 7.46 1.34
CA CYS A 55 3.33 6.40 2.31
C CYS A 55 4.61 5.61 2.01
N ARG A 56 4.89 5.29 0.73
CA ARG A 56 6.16 4.64 0.34
C ARG A 56 7.38 5.44 0.81
N SER A 57 7.34 6.76 0.64
CA SER A 57 8.46 7.64 1.05
C SER A 57 8.58 7.79 2.57
N VAL A 58 7.48 7.66 3.30
CA VAL A 58 7.44 7.78 4.76
C VAL A 58 7.90 6.50 5.45
N LEU A 59 7.47 5.33 4.95
CA LEU A 59 7.76 4.03 5.56
C LEU A 59 9.21 3.57 5.33
N LYS A 60 9.95 4.19 4.39
CA LYS A 60 11.36 3.89 4.09
C LYS A 60 11.68 2.40 3.81
N MET A 61 10.71 1.63 3.31
CA MET A 61 10.83 0.19 3.02
C MET A 61 11.60 -0.15 1.73
N ASN A 62 12.51 0.72 1.27
CA ASN A 62 13.19 0.48 -0.01
C ASN A 62 14.08 -0.76 0.05
N HIS A 63 14.67 -1.08 1.21
CA HIS A 63 15.50 -2.28 1.37
C HIS A 63 14.72 -3.59 1.17
N VAL A 64 13.43 -3.63 1.54
CA VAL A 64 12.54 -4.76 1.25
C VAL A 64 12.06 -4.72 -0.19
N VAL A 65 11.47 -3.59 -0.60
CA VAL A 65 10.81 -3.44 -1.91
C VAL A 65 11.79 -3.65 -3.06
N ASP A 66 13.03 -3.18 -2.94
CA ASP A 66 14.03 -3.30 -4.00
C ASP A 66 14.50 -4.74 -4.17
N VAL A 67 14.67 -5.49 -3.07
CA VAL A 67 15.02 -6.92 -3.11
C VAL A 67 13.89 -7.72 -3.76
N VAL A 68 12.65 -7.55 -3.28
CA VAL A 68 11.48 -8.22 -3.86
C VAL A 68 11.34 -7.89 -5.35
N THR A 69 11.46 -6.62 -5.72
CA THR A 69 11.34 -6.19 -7.12
C THR A 69 12.43 -6.80 -7.99
N LYS A 70 13.69 -6.82 -7.52
CA LYS A 70 14.81 -7.43 -8.25
C LYS A 70 14.60 -8.92 -8.46
N THR A 71 14.18 -9.64 -7.41
CA THR A 71 13.94 -11.08 -7.48
C THR A 71 12.79 -11.42 -8.42
N VAL A 72 11.65 -10.74 -8.30
CA VAL A 72 10.50 -10.94 -9.21
C VAL A 72 10.89 -10.63 -10.65
N ASN A 73 11.66 -9.57 -10.87
CA ASN A 73 12.17 -9.24 -12.20
C ASN A 73 13.12 -10.31 -12.72
N PHE A 74 13.99 -10.89 -11.89
CA PHE A 74 14.88 -11.98 -12.29
C PHE A 74 14.11 -13.22 -12.75
N ILE A 75 13.07 -13.61 -12.00
CA ILE A 75 12.20 -14.75 -12.34
C ILE A 75 11.48 -14.48 -13.67
N ARG A 76 10.95 -13.25 -13.85
CA ARG A 76 10.07 -12.95 -14.99
C ARG A 76 10.76 -12.38 -16.22
N ALA A 77 11.98 -11.86 -16.12
CA ALA A 77 12.67 -11.24 -17.24
C ALA A 77 12.98 -12.24 -18.37
N ARG A 78 13.13 -13.53 -18.04
CA ARG A 78 13.41 -14.59 -19.01
C ARG A 78 12.24 -15.57 -19.05
N ALA A 79 11.69 -15.82 -20.23
CA ALA A 79 10.58 -16.75 -20.43
C ALA A 79 10.89 -18.16 -19.90
N LEU A 80 12.15 -18.62 -20.05
CA LEU A 80 12.57 -19.91 -19.50
C LEU A 80 12.54 -19.92 -17.97
N ASN A 81 13.07 -18.89 -17.32
CA ASN A 81 13.04 -18.78 -15.86
C ASN A 81 11.60 -18.80 -15.35
N HIS A 82 10.72 -18.00 -15.97
CA HIS A 82 9.31 -17.92 -15.59
C HIS A 82 8.61 -19.28 -15.71
N ARG A 83 8.78 -19.99 -16.84
CA ARG A 83 8.19 -21.33 -17.03
C ARG A 83 8.71 -22.34 -16.02
N GLN A 84 10.01 -22.31 -15.73
CA GLN A 84 10.61 -23.23 -14.75
C GLN A 84 10.15 -22.93 -13.33
N PHE A 85 9.97 -21.65 -12.99
CA PHE A 85 9.41 -21.26 -11.70
C PHE A 85 7.95 -21.71 -11.57
N VAL A 86 7.13 -21.51 -12.60
CA VAL A 86 5.73 -22.00 -12.60
C VAL A 86 5.67 -23.52 -12.46
N ALA A 87 6.55 -24.26 -13.15
CA ALA A 87 6.63 -25.72 -13.00
C ALA A 87 7.01 -26.14 -11.56
N LEU A 88 7.93 -25.41 -10.91
CA LEU A 88 8.27 -25.63 -9.50
C LEU A 88 7.07 -25.40 -8.58
N LEU A 89 6.27 -24.36 -8.83
CA LEU A 89 5.05 -24.09 -8.04
C LEU A 89 4.01 -25.21 -8.21
N GLU A 90 3.87 -25.76 -9.42
CA GLU A 90 2.98 -26.89 -9.69
C GLU A 90 3.46 -28.17 -9.00
N GLU A 91 4.77 -28.44 -9.01
CA GLU A 91 5.38 -29.60 -8.34
C GLU A 91 5.22 -29.54 -6.82
N ASN A 92 5.33 -28.35 -6.22
CA ASN A 92 5.17 -28.13 -4.80
C ASN A 92 3.70 -27.96 -4.35
N GLU A 93 2.73 -28.14 -5.26
CA GLU A 93 1.30 -27.96 -5.02
C GLU A 93 0.96 -26.59 -4.39
N SER A 94 1.69 -25.54 -4.79
CA SER A 94 1.51 -24.18 -4.24
C SER A 94 0.11 -23.62 -4.54
N GLU A 95 -0.46 -22.91 -3.56
CA GLU A 95 -1.73 -22.18 -3.74
C GLU A 95 -1.61 -21.10 -4.83
N HIS A 96 -0.45 -20.46 -4.93
CA HIS A 96 -0.16 -19.49 -5.97
C HIS A 96 0.34 -20.20 -7.22
N ARG A 97 -0.26 -19.89 -8.38
CA ARG A 97 0.13 -20.47 -9.68
C ARG A 97 1.17 -19.64 -10.44
N ASP A 98 1.42 -18.41 -10.04
CA ASP A 98 2.41 -17.51 -10.64
C ASP A 98 2.69 -16.33 -9.69
N ILE A 99 3.83 -15.66 -9.88
CA ILE A 99 4.16 -14.38 -9.25
C ILE A 99 4.04 -13.25 -10.27
N SER A 100 3.11 -12.30 -10.10
CA SER A 100 2.82 -11.28 -11.12
C SER A 100 4.01 -10.37 -11.46
N TYR A 101 4.10 -9.91 -12.73
CA TYR A 101 5.06 -8.87 -13.14
C TYR A 101 4.75 -7.56 -12.43
N HIS A 102 5.76 -6.97 -11.78
CA HIS A 102 5.62 -5.65 -11.19
C HIS A 102 5.90 -4.57 -12.24
N THR A 103 4.86 -3.94 -12.78
CA THR A 103 5.02 -2.63 -13.45
C THR A 103 4.90 -1.54 -12.39
N ASN A 104 5.93 -0.70 -12.25
CA ASN A 104 6.18 0.33 -11.22
C ASN A 104 5.11 1.41 -10.95
N VAL A 105 3.81 1.14 -11.02
CA VAL A 105 2.83 2.23 -11.16
C VAL A 105 1.80 2.32 -10.04
N ARG A 106 1.59 1.30 -9.18
CA ARG A 106 0.56 1.37 -8.11
C ARG A 106 0.94 0.64 -6.82
N TRP A 107 0.66 1.26 -5.67
CA TRP A 107 0.86 0.66 -4.34
C TRP A 107 0.01 -0.61 -4.15
N LEU A 108 -1.21 -0.63 -4.72
CA LEU A 108 -2.05 -1.82 -4.74
C LEU A 108 -1.41 -3.04 -5.44
N SER A 109 -0.65 -2.82 -6.52
CA SER A 109 0.10 -3.91 -7.16
C SER A 109 1.32 -4.32 -6.34
N LEU A 110 1.94 -3.38 -5.62
CA LEU A 110 3.06 -3.68 -4.74
C LEU A 110 2.63 -4.59 -3.58
N GLY A 111 1.51 -4.27 -2.91
CA GLY A 111 1.01 -5.11 -1.81
C GLY A 111 0.72 -6.55 -2.22
N LYS A 112 0.14 -6.75 -3.41
CA LYS A 112 -0.08 -8.10 -3.96
C LYS A 112 1.23 -8.83 -4.23
N VAL A 113 2.22 -8.14 -4.81
CA VAL A 113 3.53 -8.74 -5.09
C VAL A 113 4.25 -9.10 -3.79
N LEU A 114 4.26 -8.23 -2.79
CA LEU A 114 4.85 -8.51 -1.47
C LEU A 114 4.18 -9.72 -0.82
N LYS A 115 2.84 -9.80 -0.88
CA LYS A 115 2.08 -10.90 -0.31
C LYS A 115 2.43 -12.24 -0.97
N VAL A 116 2.40 -12.30 -2.31
CA VAL A 116 2.77 -13.53 -3.03
C VAL A 116 4.23 -13.89 -2.79
N PHE A 117 5.13 -12.90 -2.73
CA PHE A 117 6.53 -13.14 -2.42
C PHE A 117 6.74 -13.74 -1.02
N TRP A 118 6.01 -13.25 -0.03
CA TRP A 118 6.03 -13.80 1.34
C TRP A 118 5.56 -15.26 1.38
N ASP A 119 4.46 -15.54 0.69
CA ASP A 119 3.85 -16.87 0.64
C ASP A 119 4.75 -17.88 -0.09
N LEU A 120 5.46 -17.43 -1.13
CA LEU A 120 6.34 -18.24 -1.97
C LEU A 120 7.83 -18.16 -1.58
N ARG A 121 8.16 -17.67 -0.39
CA ARG A 121 9.56 -17.36 -0.05
C ARG A 121 10.50 -18.56 -0.15
N GLU A 122 10.02 -19.75 0.17
CA GLU A 122 10.81 -20.99 0.14
C GLU A 122 11.07 -21.43 -1.31
N GLU A 123 10.02 -21.43 -2.15
CA GLU A 123 10.12 -21.75 -3.57
C GLU A 123 10.99 -20.73 -4.31
N ILE A 124 10.86 -19.45 -3.95
CA ILE A 124 11.68 -18.37 -4.49
C ILE A 124 13.14 -18.57 -4.11
N TRP A 125 13.42 -18.87 -2.83
CA TRP A 125 14.77 -19.13 -2.35
C TRP A 125 15.40 -20.32 -3.10
N GLN A 126 14.72 -21.46 -3.13
CA GLN A 126 15.16 -22.67 -3.84
C GLN A 126 15.40 -22.41 -5.33
N PHE A 127 14.47 -21.73 -6.00
CA PHE A 127 14.61 -21.42 -7.43
C PHE A 127 15.82 -20.52 -7.69
N CYS A 128 16.00 -19.50 -6.88
CA CYS A 128 17.08 -18.53 -7.05
C CYS A 128 18.46 -19.12 -6.72
N GLU A 129 18.55 -19.96 -5.68
CA GLU A 129 19.76 -20.73 -5.36
C GLU A 129 20.17 -21.65 -6.51
N ASN A 130 19.22 -22.42 -7.06
CA ASN A 130 19.44 -23.30 -8.21
C ASN A 130 19.89 -22.56 -9.49
N LYS A 131 19.63 -21.26 -9.58
CA LYS A 131 20.07 -20.41 -10.69
C LYS A 131 21.38 -19.67 -10.41
N GLY A 132 22.00 -19.88 -9.24
CA GLY A 132 23.19 -19.15 -8.80
C GLY A 132 22.92 -17.66 -8.52
N ASN A 133 21.68 -17.31 -8.17
CA ASN A 133 21.26 -15.94 -7.85
C ASN A 133 20.72 -15.89 -6.42
N ASP A 134 21.58 -16.15 -5.44
CA ASP A 134 21.22 -16.21 -4.02
C ASP A 134 20.58 -14.91 -3.50
N ILE A 135 19.70 -15.07 -2.50
CA ILE A 135 18.95 -13.99 -1.85
C ILE A 135 19.21 -14.10 -0.35
N PRO A 136 20.36 -13.60 0.15
CA PRO A 136 20.75 -13.77 1.55
C PRO A 136 19.76 -13.16 2.54
N GLN A 137 18.95 -12.19 2.10
CA GLN A 137 17.89 -11.58 2.89
C GLN A 137 16.80 -12.57 3.34
N LEU A 138 16.57 -13.66 2.59
CA LEU A 138 15.60 -14.68 2.97
C LEU A 138 16.07 -15.53 4.17
N SER A 139 17.35 -15.45 4.52
CA SER A 139 17.94 -16.07 5.71
C SER A 139 18.09 -15.11 6.89
N ASP A 140 17.77 -13.83 6.71
CA ASP A 140 17.89 -12.77 7.71
C ASP A 140 16.54 -12.57 8.41
N ALA A 141 16.48 -12.92 9.70
CA ALA A 141 15.27 -12.83 10.50
C ALA A 141 14.74 -11.38 10.66
N ASP A 142 15.64 -10.40 10.74
CA ASP A 142 15.24 -8.99 10.86
C ASP A 142 14.65 -8.50 9.53
N TRP A 143 15.25 -8.92 8.40
CA TRP A 143 14.72 -8.60 7.09
C TRP A 143 13.36 -9.27 6.83
N LEU A 144 13.18 -10.52 7.28
CA LEU A 144 11.88 -11.20 7.21
C LEU A 144 10.82 -10.50 8.06
N ALA A 145 11.19 -9.99 9.25
CA ALA A 145 10.28 -9.17 10.05
C ALA A 145 9.87 -7.88 9.29
N ASP A 146 10.82 -7.19 8.66
CA ASP A 146 10.51 -6.01 7.83
C ASP A 146 9.63 -6.35 6.61
N LEU A 147 9.82 -7.51 5.99
CA LEU A 147 8.98 -7.98 4.90
C LEU A 147 7.55 -8.28 5.38
N SER A 148 7.38 -9.00 6.50
CA SER A 148 6.06 -9.27 7.09
C SER A 148 5.32 -7.98 7.41
N PHE A 149 6.03 -7.00 8.00
CA PHE A 149 5.48 -5.68 8.28
C PHE A 149 5.05 -4.95 7.00
N ALA A 150 5.84 -5.05 5.92
CA ALA A 150 5.48 -4.47 4.63
C ALA A 150 4.22 -5.11 4.04
N VAL A 151 4.07 -6.44 4.14
CA VAL A 151 2.86 -7.16 3.74
C VAL A 151 1.64 -6.68 4.54
N ASP A 152 1.77 -6.58 5.86
CA ASP A 152 0.68 -6.16 6.73
C ASP A 152 0.24 -4.71 6.46
N VAL A 153 1.18 -3.77 6.41
CA VAL A 153 0.86 -2.36 6.14
C VAL A 153 0.21 -2.20 4.77
N THR A 154 0.73 -2.88 3.74
CA THR A 154 0.16 -2.79 2.39
C THR A 154 -1.23 -3.41 2.29
N SER A 155 -1.49 -4.49 3.04
CA SER A 155 -2.82 -5.10 3.19
C SER A 155 -3.82 -4.14 3.84
N LEU A 156 -3.42 -3.52 4.97
CA LEU A 156 -4.25 -2.52 5.66
C LEU A 156 -4.58 -1.33 4.77
N MET A 157 -3.64 -0.88 3.95
CA MET A 157 -3.85 0.20 3.00
C MET A 157 -4.80 -0.20 1.88
N ASN A 158 -4.67 -1.41 1.33
CA ASN A 158 -5.60 -1.92 0.32
C ASN A 158 -7.03 -2.02 0.88
N ASP A 159 -7.21 -2.52 2.10
CA ASP A 159 -8.50 -2.58 2.78
C ASP A 159 -9.15 -1.20 2.93
N LEU A 160 -8.37 -0.21 3.38
CA LEU A 160 -8.83 1.16 3.49
C LEU A 160 -9.23 1.70 2.11
N ASN A 161 -8.41 1.44 1.08
CA ASN A 161 -8.65 1.94 -0.26
C ASN A 161 -9.95 1.35 -0.85
N VAL A 162 -10.15 0.04 -0.75
CA VAL A 162 -11.38 -0.65 -1.19
C VAL A 162 -12.60 -0.07 -0.47
N LYS A 163 -12.51 0.13 0.85
CA LYS A 163 -13.59 0.75 1.61
C LYS A 163 -13.89 2.15 1.10
N LEU A 164 -12.90 3.03 0.99
CA LEU A 164 -13.11 4.42 0.59
C LEU A 164 -13.56 4.58 -0.88
N GLN A 165 -13.31 3.60 -1.74
CA GLN A 165 -13.81 3.58 -3.13
C GLN A 165 -15.25 3.07 -3.23
N CYS A 166 -15.83 2.55 -2.15
CA CYS A 166 -17.21 2.08 -2.15
C CYS A 166 -18.17 3.25 -2.42
N LYS A 167 -19.12 3.05 -3.35
CA LYS A 167 -20.12 4.06 -3.68
C LYS A 167 -21.16 4.16 -2.56
N GLY A 168 -21.59 5.38 -2.27
CA GLY A 168 -22.69 5.62 -1.32
C GLY A 168 -22.25 5.72 0.15
N LEU A 169 -20.94 5.80 0.43
CA LEU A 169 -20.48 6.04 1.79
C LEU A 169 -20.78 7.46 2.26
N PHE A 170 -21.30 7.55 3.48
CA PHE A 170 -21.42 8.80 4.21
C PHE A 170 -20.05 9.24 4.76
N VAL A 171 -19.89 10.55 4.96
CA VAL A 171 -18.64 11.15 5.48
C VAL A 171 -18.24 10.55 6.83
N HIS A 172 -19.20 10.26 7.70
CA HIS A 172 -18.93 9.65 9.01
C HIS A 172 -18.38 8.22 8.89
N GLU A 173 -18.79 7.45 7.88
CA GLU A 173 -18.29 6.11 7.60
C GLU A 173 -16.86 6.15 7.06
N MET A 174 -16.57 7.11 6.16
CA MET A 174 -15.21 7.36 5.68
C MET A 174 -14.28 7.73 6.84
N TYR A 175 -14.73 8.62 7.72
CA TYR A 175 -13.98 9.01 8.92
C TYR A 175 -13.70 7.82 9.84
N ASN A 176 -14.72 6.99 10.10
CA ASN A 176 -14.57 5.79 10.92
C ASN A 176 -13.59 4.78 10.29
N ALA A 177 -13.61 4.61 8.96
CA ALA A 177 -12.67 3.74 8.26
C ALA A 177 -11.21 4.22 8.42
N VAL A 178 -10.97 5.53 8.25
CA VAL A 178 -9.63 6.11 8.47
C VAL A 178 -9.19 5.98 9.92
N LYS A 179 -10.07 6.25 10.88
CA LYS A 179 -9.77 6.11 12.31
C LYS A 179 -9.45 4.66 12.70
N ALA A 180 -10.17 3.70 12.14
CA ALA A 180 -9.88 2.28 12.34
C ALA A 180 -8.52 1.89 11.74
N PHE A 181 -8.20 2.36 10.54
CA PHE A 181 -6.89 2.16 9.92
C PHE A 181 -5.74 2.72 10.79
N MET A 182 -5.86 3.94 11.30
CA MET A 182 -4.85 4.53 12.18
C MET A 182 -4.61 3.69 13.44
N ARG A 183 -5.68 3.19 14.07
CA ARG A 183 -5.56 2.30 15.25
C ARG A 183 -4.85 0.99 14.92
N LYS A 184 -5.14 0.40 13.74
CA LYS A 184 -4.45 -0.82 13.29
C LYS A 184 -2.96 -0.58 13.04
N LEU A 185 -2.59 0.55 12.43
CA LEU A 185 -1.18 0.91 12.25
C LEU A 185 -0.45 1.12 13.59
N GLN A 186 -1.09 1.75 14.56
CA GLN A 186 -0.53 1.92 15.90
C GLN A 186 -0.29 0.57 16.59
N LEU A 187 -1.24 -0.36 16.45
CA LEU A 187 -1.10 -1.72 16.97
C LEU A 187 0.09 -2.43 16.32
N LEU A 188 0.19 -2.40 14.98
CA LEU A 188 1.27 -3.04 14.24
C LEU A 188 2.64 -2.45 14.61
N SER A 189 2.72 -1.12 14.74
CA SER A 189 3.94 -0.45 15.22
C SER A 189 4.32 -0.86 16.64
N SER A 190 3.35 -1.06 17.53
CA SER A 190 3.61 -1.52 18.90
C SER A 190 4.06 -2.98 18.93
N GLN A 191 3.52 -3.83 18.07
CA GLN A 191 3.91 -5.24 17.98
C GLN A 191 5.37 -5.37 17.51
N MET A 192 5.79 -4.57 16.52
CA MET A 192 7.20 -4.51 16.11
C MET A 192 8.11 -4.04 17.24
N GLY A 193 7.75 -2.96 17.94
CA GLY A 193 8.58 -2.43 19.05
C GLY A 193 8.74 -3.40 20.22
N ASN A 194 7.79 -4.33 20.40
CA ASN A 194 7.81 -5.35 21.45
C ASN A 194 8.32 -6.72 20.97
N ASN A 195 8.79 -6.82 19.72
CA ASN A 195 9.21 -8.06 19.07
C ASN A 195 8.15 -9.19 19.08
N ILE A 196 6.87 -8.80 19.07
CA ILE A 196 5.75 -9.75 19.04
C ILE A 196 5.41 -10.01 17.56
N LEU A 197 6.09 -11.01 16.98
CA LEU A 197 5.90 -11.44 15.59
C LEU A 197 4.79 -12.49 15.44
N THR A 198 4.22 -13.00 16.52
CA THR A 198 3.22 -14.10 16.53
C THR A 198 1.90 -13.78 15.83
N HIS A 199 1.67 -12.51 15.48
CA HIS A 199 0.47 -12.04 14.79
C HIS A 199 0.77 -11.20 13.55
N MET A 200 2.04 -11.08 13.16
CA MET A 200 2.39 -10.55 11.84
C MET A 200 2.30 -11.69 10.83
N TYR A 201 1.89 -11.35 9.61
CA TYR A 201 1.68 -12.34 8.55
C TYR A 201 2.96 -13.12 8.22
#